data_AF-A0A835LYV9-F1
#
_entry.id   AF-A0A835LYV9-F1
#
_cell.length_a   1.000
_cell.length_b   1.000
_cell.length_c   1.000
_cell.angle_alpha   90.00
_cell.angle_beta   90.00
_cell.angle_gamma   90.00
#
_symmetry.space_group_name_H-M   'P 1'
#
loop_
_entity.id
_entity.type
_entity.pdbx_description
1 polymer ?
#
loop_
_entity_poly.entity_id
_entity_poly.type
_entity_poly.pdbx_seq_one_letter_code
_entity_poly.pdbx_strand_id
1 'polypeptide(L)'
;MKSRNLVLSFVHTNSAYGIRRSLWSELTQLGLVAKPWAVVGDFNIVFAVSERKGWGIPSLAAMSNFNTFIHSNALFDTTSMGFKYSWCNKRMGNRIMYQKIDRMLVNQGWIDVSAGWRMVKKLKKLKLVLKEWSWRVYGNTQQHLRTLEDELENILQEQEQDPFNYELHNQEVKKATEI
;
A
#
# COMPACT_ATOMS: atom_id res chain seq x y z
N MET A 1 -4.29 -5.79 36.52
CA MET A 1 -3.42 -5.86 35.31
C MET A 1 -3.23 -4.43 34.79
N LYS A 2 -2.02 -3.86 34.83
CA LYS A 2 -1.80 -2.46 34.35
C LYS A 2 -2.08 -2.38 32.84
N SER A 3 -2.92 -1.43 32.43
CA SER A 3 -3.11 -1.11 31.02
C SER A 3 -1.78 -0.65 30.44
N ARG A 4 -1.24 -1.37 29.44
CA ARG A 4 -0.06 -0.94 28.69
C ARG A 4 -0.57 -0.04 27.55
N ASN A 5 -0.25 1.25 27.61
CA ASN A 5 -0.58 2.19 26.54
C ASN A 5 0.18 1.82 25.27
N LEU A 6 -0.51 1.70 24.14
CA LEU A 6 0.08 1.45 22.84
C LEU A 6 0.01 2.74 22.03
N VAL A 7 1.09 3.08 21.33
CA VAL A 7 1.12 4.25 20.46
C VAL A 7 1.09 3.78 19.02
N LEU A 8 0.14 4.33 18.25
CA LEU A 8 0.01 4.10 16.83
C LEU A 8 0.06 5.45 16.12
N SER A 9 1.06 5.64 15.27
CA SER A 9 1.23 6.83 14.45
C SER A 9 0.83 6.51 13.02
N PHE A 10 -0.05 7.33 12.44
CA PHE A 10 -0.40 7.23 11.02
C PHE A 10 0.40 8.25 10.21
N VAL A 11 0.97 7.82 9.09
CA VAL A 11 1.79 8.68 8.22
C VAL A 11 1.26 8.71 6.80
N HIS A 12 1.28 9.90 6.21
CA HIS A 12 1.16 10.10 4.78
C HIS A 12 2.23 11.11 4.38
N THR A 13 3.25 10.62 3.70
CA THR A 13 4.47 11.41 3.46
C THR A 13 4.47 12.00 2.06
N ASN A 14 5.17 13.11 1.85
CA ASN A 14 5.29 13.72 0.53
C ASN A 14 6.14 12.83 -0.42
N SER A 15 5.82 12.78 -1.71
CA SER A 15 6.60 12.04 -2.71
C SER A 15 7.96 12.68 -3.02
N ALA A 16 8.12 13.99 -2.81
CA ALA A 16 9.37 14.71 -2.97
C ALA A 16 10.34 14.46 -1.80
N TYR A 17 11.53 13.94 -2.13
CA TYR A 17 12.57 13.60 -1.14
C TYR A 17 12.97 14.78 -0.24
N GLY A 18 13.12 15.99 -0.81
CA GLY A 18 13.55 17.18 -0.07
C GLY A 18 12.59 17.59 1.06
N ILE A 19 11.29 17.35 0.87
CA ILE A 19 10.23 17.62 1.85
C ILE A 19 10.11 16.45 2.83
N ARG A 20 10.11 15.21 2.32
CA ARG A 20 9.90 14.01 3.14
C ARG A 20 10.95 13.80 4.22
N ARG A 21 12.22 14.14 3.96
CA ARG A 21 13.35 13.82 4.86
C ARG A 21 13.26 14.44 6.26
N SER A 22 12.58 15.57 6.44
CA SER A 22 12.47 16.21 7.76
C SER A 22 11.59 15.41 8.72
N LEU A 23 10.56 14.75 8.19
CA LEU A 23 9.60 13.95 8.95
C LEU A 23 10.26 12.81 9.73
N TRP A 24 11.37 12.25 9.23
CA TRP A 24 12.08 11.18 9.93
C TRP A 24 12.65 11.65 11.28
N SER A 25 13.10 12.89 11.37
CA SER A 25 13.57 13.48 12.63
C SER A 25 12.42 13.63 13.62
N GLU A 26 11.27 14.15 13.16
CA GLU A 26 10.07 14.32 13.98
C GLU A 26 9.53 12.98 14.50
N LEU A 27 9.44 11.97 13.63
CA LEU A 27 9.03 10.62 14.02
C LEU A 27 10.03 9.98 14.99
N THR A 28 11.32 10.24 14.83
CA THR A 28 12.34 9.74 15.78
C THR A 28 12.13 10.34 17.17
N GLN A 29 11.85 11.64 17.27
CA GLN A 29 11.54 12.28 18.56
C GLN A 29 10.30 11.67 19.23
N LEU A 30 9.25 11.37 18.44
CA LEU A 30 8.07 10.67 18.93
C LEU A 30 8.39 9.24 19.40
N GLY A 31 9.24 8.52 18.67
CA GLY A 31 9.65 7.15 18.99
C GLY A 31 10.43 7.01 20.30
N LEU A 32 11.10 8.08 20.76
CA LEU A 32 11.81 8.10 22.04
C LEU A 32 10.87 7.99 23.24
N VAL A 33 9.69 8.61 23.15
CA VAL A 33 8.68 8.63 24.22
C VAL A 33 7.61 7.54 24.05
N ALA A 34 7.36 7.11 22.82
CA ALA A 34 6.32 6.14 22.49
C ALA A 34 6.84 4.69 22.62
N LYS A 35 6.45 3.97 23.68
CA LYS A 35 6.71 2.52 23.82
C LYS A 35 5.56 1.81 24.53
N PRO A 36 4.98 0.74 23.95
CA PRO A 36 5.16 0.18 22.59
C PRO A 36 4.70 1.07 21.42
N TRP A 37 5.35 0.99 20.24
CA TRP A 37 5.08 1.88 19.10
C TRP A 37 4.99 1.19 17.74
N ALA A 38 4.04 1.64 16.93
CA ALA A 38 3.89 1.33 15.52
C ALA A 38 3.67 2.60 14.69
N VAL A 39 4.28 2.64 13.50
CA VAL A 39 4.11 3.68 12.48
C VAL A 39 3.53 3.05 11.22
N VAL A 40 2.37 3.52 10.77
CA VAL A 40 1.60 2.88 9.70
C VAL A 40 1.18 3.90 8.65
N GLY A 41 1.33 3.56 7.38
CA GLY A 41 0.76 4.34 6.29
C GLY A 41 1.66 4.42 5.06
N ASP A 42 1.48 5.48 4.29
CA ASP A 42 2.14 5.71 3.01
C ASP A 42 3.44 6.51 3.19
N PHE A 43 4.57 5.81 3.06
CA PHE A 43 5.90 6.37 3.19
C PHE A 43 6.45 6.95 1.88
N ASN A 44 5.73 6.81 0.75
CA ASN A 44 6.14 7.28 -0.57
C ASN A 44 7.62 6.98 -0.93
N ILE A 45 8.15 5.87 -0.41
CA ILE A 45 9.53 5.42 -0.60
C ILE A 45 9.59 3.89 -0.47
N VAL A 46 10.38 3.27 -1.34
CA VAL A 46 10.69 1.84 -1.26
C VAL A 46 11.85 1.62 -0.29
N PHE A 47 11.85 0.48 0.41
CA PHE A 47 12.94 0.09 1.31
C PHE A 47 14.10 -0.56 0.52
N ALA A 48 13.77 -1.33 -0.52
CA ALA A 48 14.73 -1.99 -1.41
C ALA A 48 14.39 -1.76 -2.89
N VAL A 49 15.40 -1.86 -3.76
CA VAL A 49 15.22 -1.72 -5.22
C VAL A 49 14.24 -2.77 -5.75
N SER A 50 14.25 -3.97 -5.17
CA SER A 50 13.36 -5.10 -5.52
C SER A 50 11.88 -4.85 -5.23
N GLU A 51 11.56 -3.83 -4.43
CA GLU A 51 10.19 -3.42 -4.12
C GLU A 51 9.62 -2.42 -5.13
N ARG A 52 10.38 -2.14 -6.19
CA ARG A 52 9.91 -1.43 -7.39
C ARG A 52 9.98 -2.36 -8.60
N LYS A 53 8.96 -2.30 -9.45
CA LYS A 53 8.94 -2.97 -10.76
C LYS A 53 8.51 -1.97 -11.83
N GLY A 54 9.12 -2.04 -13.01
CA GLY A 54 8.84 -1.15 -14.13
C GLY A 54 9.97 -0.16 -14.36
N TRP A 55 9.63 0.99 -14.95
CA TRP A 55 10.63 1.93 -15.46
C TRP A 55 11.30 2.78 -14.35
N GLY A 56 12.61 2.99 -14.51
CA GLY A 56 13.42 3.87 -13.66
C GLY A 56 13.93 3.25 -12.35
N ILE A 57 15.10 3.71 -11.90
CA ILE A 57 15.75 3.27 -10.66
C ILE A 57 15.26 4.16 -9.50
N PRO A 58 14.90 3.60 -8.33
CA PRO A 58 14.54 4.42 -7.17
C PRO A 58 15.75 5.21 -6.66
N SER A 59 15.49 6.36 -6.03
CA SER A 59 16.57 7.20 -5.48
C SER A 59 17.29 6.50 -4.31
N LEU A 60 18.54 6.09 -4.52
CA LEU A 60 19.36 5.43 -3.50
C LEU A 60 19.57 6.31 -2.26
N ALA A 61 19.72 7.63 -2.44
CA ALA A 61 19.86 8.57 -1.34
C ALA A 61 18.58 8.63 -0.48
N ALA A 62 17.41 8.71 -1.13
CA ALA A 62 16.14 8.72 -0.41
C ALA A 62 15.88 7.41 0.34
N MET A 63 16.23 6.27 -0.28
CA MET A 63 16.16 4.95 0.37
C MET A 63 17.11 4.85 1.56
N SER A 64 18.36 5.27 1.39
CA SER A 64 19.37 5.26 2.46
C SER A 64 18.88 6.03 3.67
N ASN A 65 18.34 7.24 3.48
CA ASN A 65 17.82 8.07 4.57
C ASN A 65 16.61 7.43 5.27
N PHE A 66 15.70 6.78 4.52
CA PHE A 66 14.59 6.02 5.09
C PHE A 66 15.06 4.79 5.87
N ASN A 67 16.05 4.06 5.35
CA ASN A 67 16.60 2.88 6.02
C ASN A 67 17.34 3.29 7.30
N THR A 68 18.09 4.40 7.29
CA THR A 68 18.69 4.98 8.50
C THR A 68 17.62 5.28 9.55
N PHE A 69 16.50 5.92 9.18
CA PHE A 69 15.38 6.16 10.10
C PHE A 69 14.87 4.87 10.74
N ILE A 70 14.62 3.83 9.94
CA ILE A 70 14.15 2.52 10.42
C ILE A 70 15.16 1.93 11.42
N HIS A 71 16.43 1.89 11.04
CA HIS A 71 17.49 1.29 11.85
C HIS A 71 17.74 2.06 13.16
N SER A 72 17.82 3.39 13.10
CA SER A 72 18.05 4.25 14.27
C SER A 72 16.92 4.16 15.30
N ASN A 73 15.70 3.81 14.87
CA ASN A 73 14.55 3.66 15.75
C ASN A 73 14.25 2.20 16.13
N ALA A 74 15.13 1.25 15.76
CA ALA A 74 14.94 -0.18 15.97
C ALA A 74 13.55 -0.66 15.50
N LEU A 75 13.13 -0.18 14.32
CA LEU A 75 11.87 -0.52 13.70
C LEU A 75 12.04 -1.72 12.77
N PHE A 76 10.99 -2.53 12.70
CA PHE A 76 10.89 -3.69 11.82
C PHE A 76 9.67 -3.51 10.91
N ASP A 77 9.84 -3.74 9.61
CA ASP A 77 8.70 -3.82 8.68
C ASP A 77 7.94 -5.11 8.99
N THR A 78 6.69 -4.97 9.45
CA THR A 78 5.83 -6.14 9.60
C THR A 78 5.45 -6.60 8.21
N THR A 79 5.86 -7.82 7.86
CA THR A 79 5.60 -8.38 6.54
C THR A 79 4.11 -8.31 6.23
N SER A 80 3.75 -7.58 5.19
CA SER A 80 2.39 -7.58 4.66
C SER A 80 2.08 -8.99 4.14
N MET A 81 1.24 -9.75 4.84
CA MET A 81 0.61 -10.94 4.26
C MET A 81 -0.38 -10.46 3.19
N GLY A 82 0.04 -10.44 1.92
CA GLY A 82 -0.80 -9.97 0.81
C GLY A 82 -0.01 -9.47 -0.39
N PHE A 83 -0.50 -8.37 -0.99
CA PHE A 83 0.03 -7.81 -2.23
C PHE A 83 1.49 -7.35 -2.09
N LYS A 84 2.33 -7.77 -3.05
CA LYS A 84 3.76 -7.42 -3.10
C LYS A 84 4.01 -5.93 -3.28
N TYR A 85 3.08 -5.23 -3.93
CA TYR A 85 3.12 -3.80 -4.21
C TYR A 85 1.85 -3.16 -3.66
N SER A 86 1.94 -1.90 -3.23
CA SER A 86 0.83 -1.14 -2.66
C SER A 86 0.39 0.03 -3.54
N TRP A 87 1.19 0.36 -4.57
CA TRP A 87 0.90 1.45 -5.48
C TRP A 87 1.26 1.10 -6.94
N CYS A 88 0.45 1.60 -7.88
CA CYS A 88 0.68 1.55 -9.32
C CYS A 88 0.45 2.94 -9.93
N ASN A 89 1.26 3.32 -10.92
CA ASN A 89 1.07 4.59 -11.62
C ASN A 89 -0.09 4.60 -12.64
N LYS A 90 -0.82 3.48 -12.78
CA LYS A 90 -1.94 3.27 -13.70
C LYS A 90 -1.66 3.62 -15.17
N ARG A 91 -0.38 3.58 -15.60
CA ARG A 91 -0.03 3.73 -17.02
C ARG A 91 -0.18 2.38 -17.73
N MET A 92 0.03 2.32 -19.04
CA MET A 92 -0.06 1.08 -19.83
C MET A 92 1.29 0.66 -20.42
N GLY A 93 1.41 -0.62 -20.77
CA GLY A 93 2.59 -1.22 -21.39
C GLY A 93 3.89 -1.00 -20.61
N ASN A 94 4.97 -0.66 -21.32
CA ASN A 94 6.30 -0.47 -20.75
C ASN A 94 6.44 0.75 -19.82
N ARG A 95 5.37 1.54 -19.64
CA ARG A 95 5.33 2.69 -18.72
C ARG A 95 4.69 2.35 -17.37
N ILE A 96 4.17 1.13 -17.19
CA ILE A 96 3.63 0.66 -15.91
C ILE A 96 4.74 0.63 -14.86
N MET A 97 4.42 1.10 -13.65
CA MET A 97 5.31 1.08 -12.51
C MET A 97 4.54 0.65 -11.26
N TYR A 98 5.11 -0.31 -10.53
CA TYR A 98 4.61 -0.78 -9.25
C TYR A 98 5.61 -0.49 -8.13
N GLN A 99 5.11 -0.13 -6.94
CA GLN A 99 5.93 0.14 -5.77
C GLN A 99 5.28 -0.37 -4.49
N LYS A 100 6.10 -0.82 -3.52
CA LYS A 100 5.66 -1.03 -2.13
C LYS A 100 6.02 0.19 -1.29
N ILE A 101 5.04 1.04 -1.02
CA ILE A 101 5.21 2.30 -0.27
C ILE A 101 4.38 2.38 1.00
N ASP A 102 3.34 1.55 1.12
CA ASP A 102 2.53 1.40 2.33
C ASP A 102 3.16 0.36 3.25
N ARG A 103 3.41 0.74 4.51
CA ARG A 103 4.07 -0.13 5.50
C ARG A 103 3.49 0.01 6.88
N MET A 104 3.73 -1.00 7.71
CA MET A 104 3.61 -0.94 9.15
C MET A 104 4.97 -1.26 9.76
N LEU A 105 5.61 -0.23 10.31
CA LEU A 105 6.89 -0.32 11.00
C LEU A 105 6.63 -0.39 12.50
N VAL A 106 7.24 -1.35 13.20
CA VAL A 106 6.99 -1.57 14.63
C VAL A 106 8.29 -1.73 15.39
N ASN A 107 8.33 -1.31 16.66
CA ASN A 107 9.47 -1.62 17.53
C ASN A 107 9.25 -2.94 18.31
N GLN A 108 10.31 -3.44 18.95
CA GLN A 108 10.25 -4.70 19.71
C GLN A 108 9.15 -4.69 20.78
N GLY A 109 8.97 -3.57 21.49
CA GLY A 109 7.92 -3.46 22.50
C GLY A 109 6.51 -3.71 21.94
N TRP A 110 6.24 -3.36 20.68
CA TRP A 110 4.96 -3.64 20.02
C TRP A 110 4.74 -5.13 19.78
N ILE A 111 5.81 -5.84 19.43
CA ILE A 111 5.81 -7.30 19.24
C ILE A 111 5.60 -7.99 20.58
N ASP A 112 6.36 -7.61 21.61
CA ASP A 112 6.38 -8.24 22.93
C ASP A 112 5.02 -8.23 23.62
N VAL A 113 4.26 -7.15 23.43
CA VAL A 113 2.93 -7.05 24.03
C VAL A 113 1.86 -7.76 23.21
N SER A 114 2.19 -8.42 22.10
CA SER A 114 1.22 -8.99 21.14
C SER A 114 0.19 -7.96 20.63
N ALA A 115 0.60 -6.70 20.46
CA ALA A 115 -0.28 -5.64 20.00
C ALA A 115 -0.83 -5.91 18.60
N GLY A 116 -0.01 -6.51 17.72
CA GLY A 116 -0.41 -6.92 16.37
C GLY A 116 -1.65 -7.83 16.37
N TRP A 117 -1.69 -8.86 17.22
CA TRP A 117 -2.84 -9.76 17.30
C TRP A 117 -4.12 -9.08 17.80
N ARG A 118 -3.98 -8.21 18.81
CA ARG A 118 -5.11 -7.39 19.31
C ARG A 118 -5.65 -6.49 18.20
N MET A 119 -4.76 -5.87 17.42
CA MET A 119 -5.13 -5.02 16.30
C MET A 119 -5.83 -5.83 15.20
N VAL A 120 -5.29 -6.99 14.80
CA VAL A 120 -5.91 -7.87 13.79
C VAL A 120 -7.32 -8.29 14.21
N LYS A 121 -7.55 -8.62 15.49
CA LYS A 121 -8.90 -8.93 15.98
C LYS A 121 -9.88 -7.75 15.80
N LYS A 122 -9.45 -6.55 16.17
CA LYS A 122 -10.26 -5.33 16.00
C LYS A 122 -10.52 -5.04 14.52
N LEU A 123 -9.49 -5.13 13.68
CA LEU A 123 -9.59 -4.91 12.23
C LEU A 123 -10.49 -5.94 11.55
N LYS A 124 -10.45 -7.22 11.96
CA LYS A 124 -11.38 -8.24 11.44
C LYS A 124 -12.83 -7.89 11.74
N LYS A 125 -13.13 -7.45 12.97
CA LYS A 125 -14.48 -7.00 13.35
C LYS A 125 -14.91 -5.78 12.54
N LEU A 126 -14.02 -4.78 12.41
CA LEU A 126 -14.28 -3.57 11.62
C LEU A 126 -14.50 -3.91 10.14
N LYS A 127 -13.69 -4.80 9.56
CA LYS A 127 -13.80 -5.23 8.16
C LYS A 127 -15.18 -5.80 7.85
N LEU A 128 -15.77 -6.58 8.77
CA LEU A 128 -17.12 -7.11 8.59
C LEU A 128 -18.17 -5.99 8.52
N VAL A 129 -18.09 -5.03 9.45
CA VAL A 129 -19.01 -3.89 9.49
C VAL A 129 -18.86 -3.00 8.25
N LEU A 130 -17.62 -2.74 7.82
CA LEU A 130 -17.34 -1.96 6.62
C LEU A 130 -17.81 -2.68 5.35
N LYS A 131 -17.72 -4.01 5.30
CA LYS A 131 -18.22 -4.80 4.17
C LYS A 131 -19.75 -4.68 4.05
N GLU A 132 -20.46 -4.84 5.16
CA GLU A 132 -21.92 -4.64 5.23
C GLU A 132 -22.32 -3.21 4.81
N TRP A 133 -21.65 -2.20 5.37
CA TRP A 133 -21.92 -0.80 5.03
C TRP A 133 -21.63 -0.52 3.55
N SER A 134 -20.50 -1.01 3.04
CA SER A 134 -20.12 -0.87 1.63
C SER A 134 -21.18 -1.49 0.71
N TRP A 135 -21.69 -2.67 1.06
CA TRP A 135 -22.76 -3.30 0.29
C TRP A 135 -24.06 -2.49 0.31
N ARG A 136 -24.42 -1.91 1.46
CA ARG A 136 -25.62 -1.08 1.57
C ARG A 136 -25.53 0.23 0.80
N VAL A 137 -24.35 0.85 0.76
CA VAL A 137 -24.16 2.17 0.14
C VAL A 137 -23.82 2.08 -1.34
N TYR A 138 -22.92 1.17 -1.71
CA TYR A 138 -22.38 1.07 -3.07
C TYR A 138 -22.87 -0.18 -3.82
N GLY A 139 -23.69 -1.03 -3.20
CA GLY A 139 -24.11 -2.30 -3.79
C GLY A 139 -22.97 -3.32 -3.87
N ASN A 140 -23.13 -4.32 -4.76
CA ASN A 140 -22.14 -5.37 -4.93
C ASN A 140 -21.01 -4.93 -5.88
N THR A 141 -20.15 -4.02 -5.42
CA THR A 141 -18.99 -3.54 -6.17
C THR A 141 -18.08 -4.68 -6.65
N GLN A 142 -18.00 -5.78 -5.91
CA GLN A 142 -17.22 -6.97 -6.27
C GLN A 142 -17.85 -7.77 -7.42
N GLN A 143 -19.17 -7.73 -7.57
CA GLN A 143 -19.83 -8.32 -8.73
C GLN A 143 -19.69 -7.42 -9.95
N HIS A 144 -19.82 -6.11 -9.77
CA HIS A 144 -19.57 -5.15 -10.84
C HIS A 144 -18.13 -5.24 -11.38
N LEU A 145 -17.12 -5.32 -10.50
CA LEU A 145 -15.72 -5.54 -10.88
C LEU A 145 -15.54 -6.83 -11.68
N ARG A 146 -16.12 -7.94 -11.21
CA ARG A 146 -16.05 -9.23 -11.93
C ARG A 146 -16.69 -9.14 -13.30
N THR A 147 -17.84 -8.49 -13.41
CA THR A 147 -18.50 -8.28 -14.72
C THR A 147 -17.61 -7.47 -15.65
N LEU A 148 -16.96 -6.41 -15.16
CA LEU A 148 -16.02 -5.62 -15.97
C LEU A 148 -14.77 -6.42 -16.37
N GLU A 149 -14.24 -7.27 -15.47
CA GLU A 149 -13.11 -8.17 -15.75
C GLU A 149 -13.48 -9.22 -16.81
N ASP A 150 -14.62 -9.90 -16.66
CA ASP A 150 -15.12 -10.89 -17.63
C ASP A 150 -15.35 -10.24 -19.01
N GLU A 151 -15.90 -9.03 -19.04
CA GLU A 151 -16.11 -8.27 -20.27
C GLU A 151 -14.80 -7.86 -20.95
N LEU A 152 -13.76 -7.52 -20.18
CA LEU A 152 -12.43 -7.25 -20.71
C LEU A 152 -11.77 -8.52 -21.27
N GLU A 153 -11.89 -9.66 -20.58
CA GLU A 153 -11.39 -10.94 -21.10
C GLU A 153 -12.04 -11.30 -22.44
N ASN A 154 -13.35 -11.07 -22.58
CA ASN A 154 -14.05 -11.28 -23.85
C ASN A 154 -13.52 -10.36 -24.97
N ILE A 155 -13.30 -9.07 -24.69
CA ILE A 155 -12.73 -8.12 -25.67
C ILE A 155 -11.32 -8.54 -26.10
N LEU A 156 -10.49 -8.98 -25.15
CA LEU A 156 -9.14 -9.45 -25.45
C LEU A 156 -9.15 -10.73 -26.31
N GLN A 157 -10.09 -11.66 -26.07
CA GLN A 157 -10.26 -12.85 -26.91
C GLN A 157 -10.75 -12.50 -28.32
N GLU A 158 -11.64 -11.52 -28.48
CA GLU A 158 -12.11 -11.05 -29.79
C GLU A 158 -10.98 -10.35 -30.57
N GLN A 159 -10.10 -9.61 -29.89
CA GLN A 159 -8.90 -9.01 -30.49
C GLN A 159 -7.87 -10.06 -30.94
N GLU A 160 -7.78 -11.22 -30.30
CA GLU A 160 -6.93 -12.32 -30.80
C GLU A 160 -7.41 -12.83 -32.17
N GLN A 161 -8.72 -12.75 -32.45
CA GLN A 161 -9.30 -13.14 -33.73
C GLN A 161 -9.22 -12.03 -34.79
N ASP A 162 -9.28 -10.76 -34.40
CA ASP A 162 -9.09 -9.59 -35.28
C ASP A 162 -8.22 -8.50 -34.62
N PRO A 163 -6.88 -8.60 -34.76
CA PRO A 163 -5.92 -7.71 -34.08
C PRO A 163 -5.95 -6.25 -34.54
N PHE A 164 -6.63 -5.94 -35.65
CA PHE A 164 -6.67 -4.59 -36.22
C PHE A 164 -8.02 -3.91 -36.01
N ASN A 165 -8.90 -4.48 -35.19
CA ASN A 165 -10.19 -3.87 -34.88
C ASN A 165 -10.03 -2.67 -33.92
N TYR A 166 -9.98 -1.48 -34.52
CA TYR A 166 -9.85 -0.20 -33.81
C TYR A 166 -11.04 0.12 -32.88
N GLU A 167 -12.24 -0.41 -33.14
CA GLU A 167 -13.39 -0.23 -32.24
C GLU A 167 -13.22 -1.02 -30.95
N LEU A 168 -12.79 -2.28 -31.04
CA LEU A 168 -12.50 -3.14 -29.88
C LEU A 168 -11.39 -2.55 -29.01
N HIS A 169 -10.35 -1.99 -29.63
CA HIS A 169 -9.28 -1.32 -28.89
C HIS A 169 -9.77 -0.07 -28.12
N ASN A 170 -10.65 0.73 -28.72
CA ASN A 170 -11.23 1.88 -28.03
C ASN A 170 -12.16 1.46 -26.88
N GLN A 171 -12.88 0.34 -27.02
CA GLN A 171 -13.72 -0.22 -25.97
C GLN A 171 -12.88 -0.77 -24.80
N GLU A 172 -11.78 -1.47 -25.08
CA GLU A 172 -10.82 -1.94 -24.08
C GLU A 172 -10.29 -0.77 -23.24
N VAL A 173 -9.82 0.31 -23.89
CA VAL A 173 -9.30 1.51 -23.22
C VAL A 173 -10.37 2.16 -22.35
N LYS A 174 -11.61 2.27 -22.85
CA LYS A 174 -12.72 2.87 -22.10
C LYS A 174 -13.10 2.03 -20.88
N LYS A 175 -13.22 0.71 -21.01
CA LYS A 175 -13.53 -0.17 -19.87
C LYS A 175 -12.40 -0.26 -18.85
N ALA A 176 -11.15 -0.24 -19.30
CA ALA A 176 -10.00 -0.18 -18.41
C ALA A 176 -9.96 1.10 -17.55
N THR A 177 -10.64 2.18 -17.97
CA THR A 177 -10.79 3.40 -17.16
C THR A 177 -11.97 3.38 -16.18
N GLU A 178 -12.88 2.42 -16.30
CA GLU A 178 -14.03 2.23 -15.39
C GLU A 178 -13.67 1.36 -14.16
N ILE A 179 -12.45 0.79 -14.11
CA ILE A 179 -11.85 0.02 -13.00
C ILE A 179 -11.05 0.92 -12.05
#